data_AF-A0AA91ELV2-F1
#
_entry.id   AF-A0AA91ELV2-F1
#
_cell.length_a   1.000
_cell.length_b   1.000
_cell.length_c   1.000
_cell.angle_alpha   90.00
_cell.angle_beta   90.00
_cell.angle_gamma   90.00
#
_symmetry.space_group_name_H-M   'P 1'
#
loop_
_entity.id
_entity.type
_entity.pdbx_description
1 polymer ?
#
loop_
_entity_poly.entity_id
_entity_poly.type
_entity_poly.pdbx_seq_one_letter_code
_entity_poly.pdbx_strand_id
1 'polypeptide(L)'
;MVRIISLPNPRLAQAFIDYMATQGVRLELEVHNDEVVLWLADDAQQAQVEQELARFLQEPLHPRYQAASWHAGSTHSGLKYGSFSYLKSFTRQTGPLTVGITAICVVVYLLMLLLGDVAVMNWLAWPADSSQYFQVWRWVSHAFLHFSAVHIIFNLMW
;
A
#
# COMPACT_ATOMS: atom_id res chain seq x y z
N MET A 1 1.99 -31.56 -12.73
CA MET A 1 2.00 -30.24 -12.05
C MET A 1 1.16 -30.37 -10.79
N VAL A 2 1.81 -30.38 -9.65
CA VAL A 2 1.17 -30.52 -8.33
C VAL A 2 1.26 -29.19 -7.59
N ARG A 3 0.14 -28.76 -7.00
CA ARG A 3 0.10 -27.58 -6.13
C ARG A 3 0.73 -27.93 -4.79
N ILE A 4 1.79 -27.22 -4.42
CA ILE A 4 2.53 -27.46 -3.18
C ILE A 4 1.94 -26.67 -2.02
N ILE A 5 1.86 -25.34 -2.14
CA ILE A 5 1.37 -24.46 -1.07
C ILE A 5 0.98 -23.08 -1.61
N SER A 6 0.13 -22.38 -0.84
CA SER A 6 -0.13 -20.94 -0.99
C SER A 6 0.61 -20.18 0.11
N LEU A 7 1.48 -19.25 -0.27
CA LEU A 7 2.21 -18.38 0.66
C LEU A 7 1.69 -16.93 0.55
N PRO A 8 1.41 -16.26 1.67
CA PRO A 8 0.90 -14.88 1.66
C PRO A 8 2.01 -13.85 1.35
N ASN A 9 3.28 -14.23 1.46
CA ASN A 9 4.41 -13.32 1.25
C ASN A 9 5.19 -13.71 -0.03
N PRO A 10 5.16 -12.88 -1.09
CA PRO A 10 5.82 -13.17 -2.35
C PRO A 10 7.33 -13.30 -2.22
N ARG A 11 7.96 -12.57 -1.28
CA ARG A 11 9.41 -12.65 -1.05
C ARG A 11 9.81 -13.98 -0.42
N LEU A 12 8.99 -14.51 0.49
CA LEU A 12 9.24 -15.83 1.09
C LEU A 12 9.05 -16.94 0.07
N ALA A 13 8.02 -16.84 -0.79
CA ALA A 13 7.81 -17.77 -1.89
C ALA A 13 9.03 -17.79 -2.84
N GLN A 14 9.56 -16.63 -3.19
CA GLN A 14 10.76 -16.55 -4.03
C GLN A 14 11.99 -17.16 -3.36
N ALA A 15 12.22 -16.89 -2.07
CA ALA A 15 13.36 -17.46 -1.34
C ALA A 15 13.31 -19.01 -1.30
N PHE A 16 12.11 -19.57 -1.18
CA PHE A 16 11.92 -21.02 -1.26
C PHE A 16 12.18 -21.56 -2.66
N ILE A 17 11.68 -20.91 -3.71
CA ILE A 17 11.96 -21.29 -5.11
C ILE A 17 13.47 -21.26 -5.38
N ASP A 18 14.16 -20.20 -4.98
CA ASP A 18 15.60 -20.04 -5.19
C ASP A 18 16.37 -21.15 -4.49
N TYR A 19 15.99 -21.50 -3.26
CA TYR A 19 16.59 -22.61 -2.51
C TYR A 19 16.35 -23.96 -3.19
N MET A 20 15.12 -24.26 -3.60
CA MET A 20 14.81 -25.50 -4.30
C MET A 20 15.54 -25.59 -5.65
N ALA A 21 15.76 -24.46 -6.33
CA ALA A 21 16.58 -24.41 -7.53
C ALA A 21 18.05 -24.78 -7.26
N THR A 22 18.62 -24.40 -6.11
CA THR A 22 19.98 -24.87 -5.71
C THR A 22 20.03 -26.37 -5.45
N GLN A 23 18.90 -26.99 -5.10
CA GLN A 23 18.76 -28.44 -4.92
C GLN A 23 18.41 -29.16 -6.23
N GLY A 24 18.38 -28.46 -7.37
CA GLY A 24 18.05 -29.03 -8.68
C GLY A 24 16.55 -29.18 -8.96
N VAL A 25 15.68 -28.69 -8.07
CA VAL A 25 14.23 -28.79 -8.19
C VAL A 25 13.67 -27.48 -8.77
N ARG A 26 12.93 -27.55 -9.87
CA ARG A 26 12.27 -26.38 -10.47
C ARG A 26 10.85 -26.23 -9.96
N LEU A 27 10.56 -25.06 -9.39
CA LEU A 27 9.23 -24.66 -8.96
C LEU A 27 8.76 -23.47 -9.81
N GLU A 28 7.47 -23.48 -10.16
CA GLU A 28 6.83 -22.38 -10.87
C GLU A 28 5.97 -21.56 -9.91
N LEU A 29 5.98 -20.23 -10.12
CA LEU A 29 5.27 -19.25 -9.28
C LEU A 29 4.05 -18.73 -10.04
N GLU A 30 2.88 -18.81 -9.40
CA GLU A 30 1.65 -18.22 -9.92
C GLU A 30 1.02 -17.30 -8.85
N VAL A 31 0.77 -16.04 -9.21
CA VAL A 31 0.16 -15.05 -8.30
C VAL A 31 -1.36 -15.05 -8.51
N HIS A 32 -2.12 -15.36 -7.46
CA HIS A 32 -3.58 -15.42 -7.50
C HIS A 32 -4.16 -14.60 -6.34
N ASN A 33 -4.86 -13.49 -6.65
CA ASN A 33 -5.56 -12.65 -5.66
C ASN A 33 -4.76 -12.34 -4.37
N ASP A 34 -3.55 -11.80 -4.51
CA ASP A 34 -2.60 -11.48 -3.44
C ASP A 34 -1.96 -12.67 -2.70
N GLU A 35 -2.29 -13.91 -3.06
CA GLU A 35 -1.58 -15.10 -2.61
C GLU A 35 -0.65 -15.65 -3.69
N VAL A 36 0.48 -16.22 -3.27
CA VAL A 36 1.46 -16.83 -4.19
C VAL A 36 1.37 -18.34 -4.09
N VAL A 37 0.98 -18.97 -5.19
CA VAL A 37 0.87 -20.43 -5.31
C VAL A 37 2.14 -20.99 -5.95
N LEU A 38 2.69 -22.03 -5.32
CA LEU A 38 3.85 -22.76 -5.80
C LEU A 38 3.42 -24.06 -6.49
N TRP A 39 3.91 -24.27 -7.70
CA TRP A 39 3.65 -25.46 -8.51
C TRP A 39 4.95 -26.25 -8.74
N LEU A 40 4.87 -27.56 -8.55
CA LEU A 40 5.95 -28.50 -8.86
C LEU A 40 5.70 -29.17 -10.21
N ALA A 41 6.70 -29.14 -11.09
CA ALA A 41 6.60 -29.73 -12.42
C ALA A 41 6.77 -31.27 -12.42
N ASP A 42 7.61 -31.80 -11.52
CA ASP A 42 7.98 -33.21 -11.44
C ASP A 42 7.48 -33.86 -10.14
N ASP A 43 6.48 -34.72 -10.26
CA ASP A 43 5.82 -35.40 -9.15
C ASP A 43 6.78 -36.36 -8.39
N ALA A 44 7.87 -36.82 -9.02
CA ALA A 44 8.85 -37.70 -8.37
C ALA A 44 9.62 -37.00 -7.23
N GLN A 45 9.67 -35.66 -7.25
CA GLN A 45 10.41 -34.84 -6.27
C GLN A 45 9.50 -34.28 -5.17
N GLN A 46 8.20 -34.63 -5.20
CA GLN A 46 7.20 -34.09 -4.27
C GLN A 46 7.54 -34.35 -2.80
N ALA A 47 7.95 -35.59 -2.45
CA ALA A 47 8.26 -35.94 -1.07
C ALA A 47 9.44 -35.11 -0.50
N GLN A 48 10.43 -34.79 -1.34
CA GLN A 48 11.56 -33.95 -0.95
C GLN A 48 11.12 -32.50 -0.75
N VAL A 49 10.28 -31.99 -1.65
CA VAL A 49 9.75 -30.61 -1.58
C VAL A 49 8.89 -30.44 -0.34
N GLU A 50 8.00 -31.38 -0.02
CA GLU A 50 7.14 -31.33 1.16
C GLU A 50 7.95 -31.36 2.47
N GLN A 51 9.01 -32.18 2.52
CA GLN A 51 9.89 -32.24 3.68
C GLN A 51 10.63 -30.92 3.91
N GLU A 52 11.24 -30.35 2.86
CA GLU A 52 11.93 -29.06 2.96
C GLU A 52 10.95 -27.90 3.19
N LEU A 53 9.72 -28.00 2.67
CA LEU A 53 8.68 -27.03 2.93
C LEU A 53 8.27 -27.03 4.40
N ALA A 54 8.09 -28.20 5.01
CA ALA A 54 7.78 -28.29 6.44
C ALA A 54 8.86 -27.61 7.29
N ARG A 55 10.13 -27.76 6.89
CA ARG A 55 11.27 -27.07 7.52
C ARG A 55 11.24 -25.56 7.28
N PHE A 56 10.96 -25.14 6.04
CA PHE A 56 10.86 -23.73 5.68
C PHE A 56 9.74 -23.02 6.43
N LEU A 57 8.59 -23.67 6.64
CA LEU A 57 7.47 -23.10 7.40
C LEU A 57 7.79 -22.93 8.88
N GLN A 58 8.66 -23.77 9.44
CA GLN A 58 9.13 -23.61 10.82
C GLN A 58 10.13 -22.45 10.95
N GLU A 59 11.04 -22.30 9.98
CA GLU A 59 12.11 -21.29 10.05
C GLU A 59 12.33 -20.56 8.70
N PRO A 60 11.37 -19.74 8.26
CA PRO A 60 11.37 -19.16 6.91
C PRO A 60 12.47 -18.12 6.69
N LEU A 61 13.01 -17.54 7.78
CA LEU A 61 14.05 -16.52 7.74
C LEU A 61 15.47 -17.10 7.89
N HIS A 62 15.63 -18.43 7.91
CA HIS A 62 16.94 -19.04 8.09
C HIS A 62 17.93 -18.59 6.97
N PRO A 63 19.20 -18.29 7.30
CA PRO A 63 20.20 -17.77 6.34
C PRO A 63 20.36 -18.58 5.04
N ARG A 64 20.18 -19.91 5.10
CA ARG A 64 20.22 -20.82 3.94
C ARG A 64 19.32 -20.39 2.77
N TYR A 65 18.10 -19.92 3.06
CA TYR A 65 17.14 -19.54 2.03
C TYR A 65 17.49 -18.17 1.43
N GLN A 66 18.01 -17.26 2.25
CA GLN A 66 18.48 -15.96 1.79
C GLN A 66 19.75 -16.09 0.94
N ALA A 67 20.68 -16.97 1.33
CA ALA A 67 21.91 -17.26 0.58
C ALA A 67 21.62 -17.86 -0.80
N ALA A 68 20.57 -18.69 -0.92
CA ALA A 68 20.15 -19.23 -2.20
C ALA A 68 19.65 -18.14 -3.16
N SER A 69 18.89 -17.15 -2.68
CA SER A 69 18.48 -15.99 -3.48
C SER A 69 19.67 -15.17 -4.01
N TRP A 70 20.78 -15.11 -3.27
CA TRP A 70 22.02 -14.48 -3.75
C TRP A 70 22.69 -15.29 -4.88
N HIS A 71 22.67 -16.62 -4.80
CA HIS A 71 23.25 -17.50 -5.82
C HIS A 71 22.39 -17.57 -7.09
N ALA A 72 21.07 -17.52 -6.94
CA ALA A 72 20.15 -17.53 -8.06
C ALA A 72 20.31 -16.29 -8.96
N GLY A 73 20.76 -15.15 -8.40
CA GLY A 73 21.19 -13.94 -9.12
C GLY A 73 20.14 -13.34 -10.07
N SER A 74 18.92 -13.87 -10.06
CA SER A 74 17.90 -13.54 -11.04
C SER A 74 16.95 -12.49 -10.48
N THR A 75 16.89 -11.34 -11.13
CA THR A 75 15.89 -10.29 -10.86
C THR A 75 14.54 -10.58 -11.54
N HIS A 76 14.42 -11.76 -12.15
CA HIS A 76 13.31 -12.17 -13.02
C HIS A 76 12.32 -13.07 -12.27
N SER A 77 11.95 -12.69 -11.04
CA SER A 77 11.10 -13.48 -10.16
C SER A 77 9.63 -13.59 -10.60
N GLY A 78 9.23 -13.01 -11.74
CA GLY A 78 7.82 -12.96 -12.18
C GLY A 78 6.90 -12.16 -11.24
N LEU A 79 7.41 -11.77 -10.07
CA LEU A 79 6.79 -10.90 -9.08
C LEU A 79 6.69 -9.50 -9.66
N LYS A 80 5.58 -9.23 -10.35
CA LYS A 80 5.14 -7.88 -10.63
C LYS A 80 4.73 -7.26 -9.29
N TYR A 81 5.65 -6.58 -8.64
CA TYR A 81 5.31 -5.61 -7.60
C TYR A 81 4.38 -4.60 -8.25
N GLY A 82 3.07 -4.76 -8.07
CA GLY A 82 2.08 -3.83 -8.57
C GLY A 82 2.48 -2.45 -8.08
N SER A 83 2.64 -1.50 -9.01
CA SER A 83 2.99 -0.11 -8.66
C SER A 83 2.06 0.33 -7.54
N PHE A 84 2.61 0.55 -6.35
CA PHE A 84 1.85 0.89 -5.17
C PHE A 84 1.16 2.23 -5.46
N SER A 85 -0.09 2.19 -5.90
CA SER A 85 -0.83 3.39 -6.24
C SER A 85 -1.29 3.96 -4.91
N TYR A 86 -0.48 4.88 -4.35
CA TYR A 86 -0.77 5.57 -3.10
C TYR A 86 -2.19 6.16 -3.12
N LEU A 87 -2.62 6.70 -4.27
CA LEU A 87 -3.98 7.20 -4.49
C LEU A 87 -5.06 6.12 -4.36
N LYS A 88 -4.86 4.94 -4.96
CA LYS A 88 -5.84 3.83 -4.93
C LYS A 88 -5.86 3.09 -3.60
N SER A 89 -4.74 3.10 -2.86
CA SER A 89 -4.65 2.56 -1.50
C SER A 89 -5.33 3.50 -0.50
N PHE A 90 -5.09 4.81 -0.63
CA PHE A 90 -5.74 5.85 0.18
C PHE A 90 -7.26 5.81 0.02
N THR A 91 -7.79 5.78 -1.21
CA THR A 91 -9.26 5.73 -1.42
C THR A 91 -9.91 4.39 -1.03
N ARG A 92 -9.14 3.30 -0.90
CA ARG A 92 -9.65 2.00 -0.43
C ARG A 92 -9.75 1.91 1.09
N GLN A 93 -8.82 2.54 1.80
CA GLN A 93 -8.77 2.51 3.27
C GLN A 93 -9.53 3.70 3.89
N THR A 94 -9.75 4.77 3.13
CA THR A 94 -10.37 6.01 3.59
C THR A 94 -11.75 6.19 2.96
N GLY A 95 -12.78 6.40 3.78
CA GLY A 95 -14.16 6.55 3.31
C GLY A 95 -14.36 7.76 2.36
N PRO A 96 -15.37 7.74 1.48
CA PRO A 96 -15.57 8.77 0.45
C PRO A 96 -15.80 10.17 1.04
N LEU A 97 -16.41 10.26 2.22
CA LEU A 97 -16.60 11.52 2.94
C LEU A 97 -15.26 12.15 3.32
N THR A 98 -14.36 11.38 3.91
CA THR A 98 -13.03 11.85 4.34
C THR A 98 -12.22 12.30 3.14
N VAL A 99 -12.23 11.54 2.04
CA VAL A 99 -11.57 11.95 0.79
C VAL A 99 -12.13 13.29 0.28
N GLY A 100 -13.45 13.47 0.34
CA GLY A 100 -14.11 14.72 -0.04
C GLY A 100 -13.69 15.91 0.84
N ILE A 101 -13.69 15.73 2.16
CA ILE A 101 -13.26 16.77 3.12
C ILE A 101 -11.79 17.13 2.91
N THR A 102 -10.92 16.13 2.76
CA THR A 102 -9.49 16.34 2.46
C THR A 102 -9.30 17.15 1.18
N ALA A 103 -10.01 16.79 0.11
CA ALA A 103 -9.95 17.53 -1.16
C ALA A 103 -10.40 18.99 -0.99
N ILE A 104 -11.48 19.24 -0.25
CA ILE A 104 -11.96 20.61 0.04
C ILE A 104 -10.90 21.41 0.80
N CYS A 105 -10.31 20.85 1.88
CA CYS A 105 -9.25 21.52 2.64
C CYS A 105 -8.05 21.89 1.75
N VAL A 106 -7.60 20.96 0.89
CA VAL A 106 -6.48 21.21 -0.02
C VAL A 106 -6.82 22.31 -1.04
N VAL A 107 -8.01 22.29 -1.63
CA VAL A 107 -8.44 23.32 -2.59
C VAL A 107 -8.51 24.70 -1.92
N VAL A 108 -9.11 24.81 -0.74
CA VAL A 108 -9.18 26.07 0.02
C VAL A 108 -7.79 26.59 0.36
N TYR A 109 -6.88 25.72 0.80
CA TYR A 109 -5.50 26.09 1.10
C TYR A 109 -4.75 26.60 -0.14
N LEU A 110 -4.89 25.95 -1.29
CA LEU A 110 -4.29 26.41 -2.55
C LEU A 110 -4.88 27.76 -2.99
N LEU A 111 -6.19 27.98 -2.81
CA LEU A 111 -6.81 29.27 -3.08
C LEU A 111 -6.24 30.37 -2.17
N MET A 112 -5.99 30.08 -0.89
CA MET A 112 -5.35 31.03 0.03
C MET A 112 -3.92 31.37 -0.41
N LEU A 113 -3.15 30.40 -0.92
CA LEU A 113 -1.81 30.66 -1.47
C LEU A 113 -1.84 31.55 -2.73
N LEU A 114 -2.88 31.44 -3.55
CA LEU A 114 -2.99 32.18 -4.82
C LEU A 114 -3.61 33.57 -4.66
N LEU A 115 -4.67 33.69 -3.85
CA LEU A 115 -5.50 34.89 -3.69
C LEU A 115 -5.17 35.68 -2.41
N GLY A 116 -4.46 35.06 -1.47
CA GLY A 116 -4.17 35.61 -0.15
C GLY A 116 -5.23 35.26 0.91
N ASP A 117 -4.79 35.15 2.16
CA ASP A 117 -5.61 34.71 3.29
C ASP A 117 -6.85 35.59 3.50
N VAL A 118 -6.67 36.91 3.48
CA VAL A 118 -7.74 37.89 3.74
C VAL A 118 -8.87 37.76 2.72
N ALA A 119 -8.54 37.51 1.45
CA ALA A 119 -9.53 37.38 0.38
C ALA A 119 -10.43 36.16 0.61
N VAL A 120 -9.84 35.01 0.93
CA VAL A 120 -10.58 33.76 1.17
C VAL A 120 -11.33 33.80 2.50
N MET A 121 -10.75 34.40 3.55
CA MET A 121 -11.41 34.63 4.83
C MET A 121 -12.68 35.49 4.67
N ASN A 122 -12.64 36.52 3.83
CA ASN A 122 -13.81 37.33 3.55
C ASN A 122 -14.99 36.53 2.99
N TRP A 123 -14.79 35.32 2.46
CA TRP A 123 -15.85 34.44 1.98
C TRP A 123 -16.22 33.32 2.96
N LEU A 124 -15.22 32.73 3.63
CA LEU A 124 -15.37 31.47 4.37
C LEU A 124 -15.25 31.61 5.89
N ALA A 125 -14.76 32.74 6.41
CA ALA A 125 -14.63 32.94 7.84
C ALA A 125 -16.00 33.04 8.53
N TRP A 126 -15.99 32.87 9.85
CA TRP A 126 -17.15 33.05 10.72
C TRP A 126 -17.83 34.42 10.46
N PRO A 127 -19.17 34.52 10.57
CA PRO A 127 -19.87 35.79 10.38
C PRO A 127 -19.31 36.91 11.27
N ALA A 128 -18.87 38.00 10.65
CA ALA A 128 -18.30 39.16 11.36
C ALA A 128 -19.38 40.03 12.02
N ASP A 129 -20.58 40.06 11.45
CA ASP A 129 -21.70 40.87 11.91
C ASP A 129 -23.06 40.23 11.55
N SER A 130 -24.15 40.82 12.05
CA SER A 130 -25.51 40.31 11.89
C SER A 130 -25.98 40.20 10.43
N SER A 131 -25.45 41.01 9.51
CA SER A 131 -25.81 40.92 8.09
C SER A 131 -25.30 39.63 7.45
N GLN A 132 -24.29 38.99 8.06
CA GLN A 132 -23.70 37.75 7.57
C GLN A 132 -24.31 36.50 8.22
N TYR A 133 -25.25 36.62 9.16
CA TYR A 133 -25.82 35.45 9.85
C TYR A 133 -26.62 34.54 8.93
N PHE A 134 -27.25 35.10 7.89
CA PHE A 134 -27.95 34.32 6.87
C PHE A 134 -26.99 33.61 5.89
N GLN A 135 -25.69 33.87 5.95
CA GLN A 135 -24.67 33.17 5.18
C GLN A 135 -24.30 31.86 5.89
N VAL A 136 -25.26 30.92 5.91
CA VAL A 136 -25.21 29.69 6.73
C VAL A 136 -23.97 28.81 6.49
N TRP A 137 -23.36 28.87 5.30
CA TRP A 137 -22.11 28.14 5.03
C TRP A 137 -20.96 28.58 5.94
N ARG A 138 -20.95 29.85 6.36
CA ARG A 138 -19.92 30.42 7.25
C ARG A 138 -19.87 29.78 8.62
N TRP A 139 -20.93 29.08 9.02
CA TRP A 139 -20.99 28.41 10.32
C TRP A 139 -20.14 27.14 10.35
N VAL A 140 -19.71 26.65 9.19
CA VAL A 140 -18.88 25.45 9.05
C VAL A 140 -17.61 25.74 8.24
N SER A 141 -17.68 26.63 7.25
CA SER A 141 -16.58 26.82 6.29
C SER A 141 -15.28 27.33 6.90
N HIS A 142 -15.33 27.94 8.08
CA HIS A 142 -14.12 28.36 8.79
C HIS A 142 -13.23 27.17 9.20
N ALA A 143 -13.80 25.97 9.33
CA ALA A 143 -13.03 24.75 9.62
C ALA A 143 -12.10 24.33 8.48
N PHE A 144 -12.33 24.82 7.26
CA PHE A 144 -11.48 24.51 6.10
C PHE A 144 -10.30 25.49 5.94
N LEU A 145 -10.27 26.58 6.70
CA LEU A 145 -9.22 27.61 6.61
C LEU A 145 -7.94 27.15 7.33
N HIS A 146 -6.82 27.12 6.61
CA HIS A 146 -5.52 26.72 7.16
C HIS A 146 -4.45 27.74 6.73
N PHE A 147 -3.67 28.23 7.70
CA PHE A 147 -2.72 29.33 7.49
C PHE A 147 -1.25 28.89 7.38
N SER A 148 -0.98 27.58 7.49
CA SER A 148 0.36 27.05 7.30
C SER A 148 0.32 25.61 6.79
N ALA A 149 1.38 25.21 6.09
CA ALA A 149 1.54 23.86 5.57
C ALA A 149 1.56 22.83 6.70
N VAL A 150 2.22 23.14 7.82
CA VAL A 150 2.29 22.25 8.98
C VAL A 150 0.90 22.02 9.57
N HIS A 151 0.10 23.07 9.74
CA HIS A 151 -1.24 22.97 10.32
C HIS A 151 -2.18 22.09 9.48
N ILE A 152 -2.21 22.29 8.16
CA ILE A 152 -3.06 21.47 7.28
C ILE A 152 -2.58 20.01 7.23
N ILE A 153 -1.27 19.76 7.19
CA ILE A 153 -0.75 18.39 7.16
C ILE A 153 -1.14 17.64 8.43
N PHE A 154 -0.96 18.24 9.62
CA PHE A 154 -1.35 17.59 10.86
C PHE A 154 -2.86 17.33 10.93
N ASN A 155 -3.72 18.31 10.61
CA ASN A 155 -5.18 18.10 10.65
C ASN A 155 -5.67 17.03 9.67
N LEU A 156 -5.02 16.86 8.53
CA LEU A 156 -5.40 15.81 7.57
C LEU A 156 -4.90 14.41 7.95
N MET A 157 -3.95 14.33 8.89
CA MET A 157 -3.39 13.06 9.38
C MET A 157 -4.08 12.51 10.63
N TRP A 158 -4.69 13.39 11.44
CA TRP A 158 -5.43 13.05 12.67
C TRP A 158 -6.90 12.73 12.38
#